data_AF-A0A397TWC8-F1
#
_entry.id   AF-A0A397TWC8-F1
#
_cell.length_a   1.000
_cell.length_b   1.000
_cell.length_c   1.000
_cell.angle_alpha   90.00
_cell.angle_beta   90.00
_cell.angle_gamma   90.00
#
_symmetry.space_group_name_H-M   'P 1'
#
loop_
_entity.id
_entity.type
_entity.pdbx_description
1 polymer ?
#
loop_
_entity_poly.entity_id
_entity_poly.type
_entity_poly.pdbx_seq_one_letter_code
_entity_poly.pdbx_strand_id
1 'polypeptide(L)' 'MVRGKQKEQAREKAQKLAENRAGGKSQLEARSKGLQMKCPVCKTPAANYKVIVQHMEAKHPKQAIPPESSF' A
#
# COMPACT_ATOMS: atom_id res chain seq x y z
N MET A 1 -46.95 6.79 -6.31
CA MET A 1 -45.58 6.24 -6.40
C MET A 1 -44.59 7.17 -5.69
N VAL A 2 -44.32 6.94 -4.39
CA VAL A 2 -43.39 7.76 -3.56
C VAL A 2 -42.00 7.11 -3.44
N ARG A 3 -41.94 5.77 -3.48
CA ARG A 3 -40.69 4.99 -3.38
C ARG A 3 -39.73 5.18 -4.56
N GLY A 4 -40.23 5.46 -5.77
CA GLY A 4 -39.40 5.65 -6.97
C GLY A 4 -38.52 6.89 -6.88
N LYS A 5 -39.13 8.05 -6.58
CA LYS A 5 -38.41 9.32 -6.41
C LYS A 5 -37.39 9.28 -5.27
N GLN A 6 -37.74 8.64 -4.15
CA GLN A 6 -36.78 8.46 -3.04
C GLN A 6 -35.59 7.57 -3.45
N LYS A 7 -35.82 6.54 -4.27
CA LYS A 7 -34.76 5.66 -4.79
C LYS A 7 -33.83 6.40 -5.77
N GLU A 8 -34.37 7.25 -6.64
CA GLU A 8 -33.58 8.10 -7.53
C GLU A 8 -32.77 9.14 -6.76
N GLN A 9 -33.37 9.83 -5.79
CA GLN A 9 -32.65 10.77 -4.92
C GLN A 9 -31.53 10.10 -4.13
N ALA A 10 -31.75 8.88 -3.64
CA ALA A 10 -30.71 8.10 -2.97
C ALA A 10 -29.57 7.72 -3.92
N ARG A 11 -29.88 7.34 -5.17
CA ARG A 11 -28.88 7.03 -6.20
C ARG A 11 -28.05 8.26 -6.58
N GLU A 12 -28.68 9.41 -6.78
CA GLU A 12 -27.97 10.65 -7.14
C GLU A 12 -27.04 11.12 -6.01
N LYS A 13 -27.49 11.04 -4.75
CA LYS A 13 -26.63 11.34 -3.59
C LYS A 13 -25.44 10.37 -3.48
N ALA A 14 -25.66 9.08 -3.72
CA ALA A 14 -24.60 8.08 -3.70
C ALA A 14 -23.57 8.31 -4.82
N GLN A 15 -24.03 8.67 -6.03
CA GLN A 15 -23.16 9.01 -7.15
C GLN A 15 -22.34 10.26 -6.85
N LYS A 16 -22.96 11.35 -6.37
CA LYS A 16 -22.24 12.56 -5.95
C LYS A 16 -21.18 12.27 -4.88
N LEU A 17 -21.49 11.44 -3.89
CA LEU A 17 -20.51 11.04 -2.86
C LEU A 17 -19.37 10.19 -3.43
N ALA A 18 -19.64 9.34 -4.41
CA ALA A 18 -18.62 8.55 -5.10
C ALA A 18 -17.72 9.41 -5.98
N GLU A 19 -18.28 10.38 -6.71
CA GLU A 19 -17.53 11.36 -7.51
C GLU A 19 -16.60 12.21 -6.64
N ASN A 20 -17.09 12.66 -5.47
CA ASN A 20 -16.27 13.38 -4.49
C ASN A 20 -15.13 12.52 -3.91
N ARG A 21 -15.29 11.18 -3.87
CA ARG A 21 -14.26 10.24 -3.40
C ARG A 21 -13.33 9.76 -4.51
N ALA A 22 -13.73 9.88 -5.78
CA ALA A 22 -12.96 9.45 -6.94
C ALA A 22 -11.68 10.28 -7.17
N GLY A 23 -11.58 11.47 -6.56
CA GLY A 23 -10.38 12.32 -6.60
C GLY A 23 -9.33 12.01 -5.53
N GLY A 24 -9.59 11.08 -4.60
CA GLY A 24 -8.60 10.65 -3.63
C GLY A 24 -7.48 9.88 -4.32
N LYS A 25 -6.32 10.53 -4.52
CA LYS A 25 -5.12 9.89 -5.09
C LYS A 25 -4.84 8.61 -4.30
N SER A 26 -5.03 7.47 -4.95
CA SER A 26 -4.77 6.17 -4.34
C SER A 26 -3.32 6.13 -3.87
N GLN A 27 -3.09 5.96 -2.56
CA GLN A 27 -1.75 5.88 -1.96
C GLN A 27 -0.98 4.61 -2.40
N LEU A 28 -1.54 3.79 -3.29
CA LEU A 28 -0.89 2.58 -3.81
C LEU A 28 0.44 2.88 -4.51
N GLU A 29 0.52 3.96 -5.28
CA GLU A 29 1.79 4.36 -5.92
C GLU A 29 2.82 4.91 -4.92
N ALA A 30 2.38 5.61 -3.89
CA ALA A 30 3.29 6.07 -2.84
C ALA A 30 3.81 4.88 -2.02
N ARG A 31 2.97 3.87 -1.78
CA ARG A 31 3.35 2.63 -1.10
C ARG A 31 4.37 1.82 -1.91
N SER A 32 4.23 1.74 -3.23
CA SER A 32 5.22 1.05 -4.07
C SER A 32 6.56 1.79 -4.12
N LYS A 33 6.54 3.13 -4.15
CA LYS A 33 7.75 3.96 -4.04
C LYS A 33 8.42 3.88 -2.66
N GLY A 34 7.64 3.72 -1.59
CA GLY A 34 8.19 3.60 -0.24
C GLY A 34 8.81 2.24 0.08
N LEU A 35 8.52 1.18 -0.69
CA LEU A 35 8.94 -0.20 -0.41
C LEU A 35 9.93 -0.73 -1.47
N GLN A 36 10.89 0.11 -1.85
CA GLN A 36 11.87 -0.20 -2.90
C GLN A 36 12.90 -1.25 -2.48
N MET A 37 13.28 -1.29 -1.20
CA MET A 37 14.30 -2.22 -0.68
C MET A 37 13.71 -3.63 -0.62
N LYS A 38 14.25 -4.60 -1.36
CA LYS A 38 13.74 -5.99 -1.36
C LYS A 38 14.77 -6.96 -0.83
N CYS A 39 14.44 -7.66 0.26
CA CYS A 39 15.31 -8.67 0.85
C CYS A 39 15.81 -9.71 -0.20
N PRO A 40 17.13 -10.02 -0.26
CA PRO A 40 17.68 -10.90 -1.29
C PRO A 40 17.29 -12.38 -1.12
N VAL A 41 16.94 -12.79 0.11
CA VAL A 41 16.63 -14.19 0.43
C VAL A 41 15.16 -14.52 0.16
N CYS A 42 14.25 -13.71 0.67
CA CYS A 42 12.80 -13.99 0.60
C CYS A 42 12.00 -12.93 -0.17
N LYS A 43 12.66 -11.92 -0.76
CA LYS A 43 12.04 -10.86 -1.57
C LYS A 43 10.99 -10.03 -0.84
N THR A 44 10.98 -10.09 0.50
CA THR A 44 10.11 -9.23 1.32
C THR A 44 10.47 -7.77 1.06
N PRO A 45 9.50 -6.95 0.65
CA PRO A 45 9.75 -5.53 0.47
C PRO A 45 9.83 -4.84 1.84
N ALA A 46 10.77 -3.92 1.98
CA ALA A 46 11.03 -3.16 3.19
C ALA A 46 11.15 -1.69 2.85
N ALA A 47 10.82 -0.85 3.83
CA ALA A 47 10.87 0.60 3.65
C ALA A 47 12.30 1.14 3.69
N ASN A 48 13.12 0.61 4.60
CA ASN A 48 14.43 1.16 4.93
C ASN A 48 15.42 0.02 5.18
N TYR A 49 16.72 0.29 5.05
CA TYR A 49 17.77 -0.69 5.36
C TYR A 49 17.69 -1.25 6.78
N LYS A 50 17.44 -0.39 7.79
CA LYS A 50 17.28 -0.83 9.19
C LYS A 50 16.22 -1.93 9.37
N VAL A 51 15.14 -1.87 8.58
CA VAL A 51 14.07 -2.87 8.61
C VAL A 51 14.52 -4.18 7.96
N ILE A 52 15.33 -4.11 6.90
CA ILE A 52 15.97 -5.29 6.29
C ILE A 52 16.95 -5.95 7.28
N VAL A 53 17.75 -5.17 8.00
CA VAL A 53 18.69 -5.68 9.02
C VAL A 53 17.94 -6.45 10.11
N GLN A 54 16.93 -5.83 10.72
CA GLN A 54 16.10 -6.49 11.72
C GLN A 54 15.37 -7.72 11.17
N HIS A 55 14.91 -7.67 9.91
CA HIS A 55 14.29 -8.80 9.23
C HIS A 55 15.28 -9.95 9.00
N MET A 56 16.51 -9.66 8.61
CA MET A 56 17.58 -10.63 8.40
C MET A 56 18.01 -11.29 9.71
N GLU A 57 18.21 -10.51 10.76
CA GLU A 57 18.56 -11.03 12.08
C GLU A 57 17.48 -11.97 12.65
N ALA A 58 16.21 -11.62 12.47
CA ALA A 58 15.09 -12.41 12.99
C ALA A 58 14.75 -13.64 12.14
N LYS A 59 14.72 -13.52 10.80
CA LYS A 59 14.26 -14.60 9.89
C LYS A 59 15.37 -15.37 9.19
N HIS A 60 16.55 -14.77 9.06
CA HIS A 60 17.68 -15.32 8.32
C HIS A 60 18.99 -15.27 9.14
N PRO A 61 19.02 -15.80 10.39
CA PRO A 61 20.17 -15.65 11.30
C PRO A 61 21.46 -16.31 10.80
N LYS A 62 21.41 -17.10 9.72
CA LYS A 62 22.57 -17.77 9.09
C LYS A 62 23.08 -17.05 7.84
N GLN A 63 22.40 -16.03 7.35
CA GLN A 63 22.79 -15.32 6.12
C GLN A 63 23.48 -14.00 6.45
N ALA A 64 24.50 -13.65 5.67
CA ALA A 64 25.20 -12.38 5.81
C ALA A 64 24.24 -11.22 5.54
N ILE A 65 24.22 -10.23 6.42
CA ILE A 65 23.42 -9.01 6.24
C ILE A 65 24.01 -8.26 5.04
N PRO A 66 23.26 -8.14 3.93
CA PRO A 66 23.74 -7.44 2.73
C PRO A 66 24.01 -5.97 3.05
N PRO A 67 25.08 -5.34 2.52
CA PRO A 67 25.38 -3.94 2.77
C PRO A 67 24.38 -3.00 2.07
N GLU A 68 24.25 -1.76 2.58
CA GLU A 68 23.35 -0.72 2.04
C GLU A 68 23.54 -0.46 0.53
N SER A 69 24.73 -0.71 -0.01
CA SER A 69 25.07 -0.54 -1.43
C SER A 69 24.46 -1.58 -2.37
N SER A 70 23.84 -2.64 -1.85
CA SER A 70 23.30 -3.76 -2.65
C SER A 70 21.79 -3.64 -2.91
N PHE A 71 21.14 -2.53 -2.56
CA PHE A 71 19.70 -2.33 -2.68
C PHE A 71 19.31 -1.08 -3.46
#